data_AF-B9EQT5-F1
#
_entry.id   AF-B9EQT5-F1
#
_cell.length_a   1.000
_cell.length_b   1.000
_cell.length_c   1.000
_cell.angle_alpha   90.00
_cell.angle_beta   90.00
_cell.angle_gamma   90.00
#
_symmetry.space_group_name_H-M   'P 1'
#
loop_
_entity.id
_entity.type
_entity.pdbx_description
1 polymer ?
#
loop_
_entity_poly.entity_id
_entity_poly.type
_entity_poly.pdbx_seq_one_letter_code
_entity_poly.pdbx_strand_id
1 'polypeptide(L)' 'VSLACGKSLIGNKSDVFNKNLANMKVIYNTLFKRTSTYAVAIIASAFFFERALDVTSVAIFEGINKGKLWKDIKGKYE' A
#
# COMPACT_ATOMS: atom_id res chain seq x y z
N VAL A 1 -3.53 48.99 24.71
CA VAL A 1 -3.43 49.16 23.23
C VAL A 1 -2.40 48.16 22.71
N SER A 2 -2.69 47.54 21.56
CA SER A 2 -1.96 46.46 20.87
C SER A 2 -2.46 45.05 21.24
N LEU A 3 -3.66 44.69 20.78
CA LEU A 3 -3.94 43.98 19.52
C LEU A 3 -3.39 42.55 19.51
N ALA A 4 -4.32 41.61 19.65
CA ALA A 4 -4.11 40.21 19.33
C ALA A 4 -3.61 40.06 17.89
N CYS A 5 -2.57 39.27 17.66
CA CYS A 5 -2.35 38.67 16.35
C CYS A 5 -2.46 37.16 16.53
N GLY A 6 -3.61 36.63 16.13
CA GLY A 6 -3.98 35.24 16.28
C GLY A 6 -2.91 34.30 15.72
N LYS A 7 -2.65 33.21 16.46
CA LYS A 7 -1.99 32.05 15.89
C LYS A 7 -2.83 31.60 14.70
N SER A 8 -2.31 31.84 13.50
CA SER A 8 -2.88 31.38 12.24
C SER A 8 -3.16 29.87 12.35
N LEU A 9 -4.43 29.48 12.24
CA LEU A 9 -4.88 28.09 12.20
C LEU A 9 -4.65 27.42 10.84
N ILE A 10 -3.76 28.00 10.02
CA ILE A 10 -3.39 27.47 8.72
C ILE A 10 -2.08 26.72 8.92
N GLY A 11 -2.16 25.40 9.08
CA GLY A 11 -0.98 24.52 9.09
C GLY A 11 -0.13 24.84 7.87
N ASN A 12 1.12 25.24 8.10
CA ASN A 12 1.95 25.77 7.04
C ASN A 12 2.27 24.63 6.06
N LYS A 13 2.38 24.92 4.75
CA LYS A 13 2.74 23.89 3.76
C LYS A 13 4.08 23.22 4.11
N SER A 14 4.98 23.96 4.76
CA SER A 14 6.22 23.45 5.35
C SER A 14 5.98 22.46 6.50
N ASP A 15 4.94 22.62 7.31
CA ASP A 15 4.61 21.70 8.40
C ASP A 15 4.10 20.37 7.85
N VAL A 16 3.26 20.42 6.82
CA VAL A 16 2.77 19.22 6.10
C VAL A 16 3.93 18.50 5.42
N PHE A 17 4.82 19.24 4.75
CA PHE A 17 6.02 18.67 4.13
C PHE A 17 6.95 18.01 5.17
N ASN A 18 7.21 18.67 6.30
CA ASN A 18 8.01 18.10 7.39
C ASN A 18 7.34 16.89 8.03
N LYS A 19 6.01 16.86 8.15
CA LYS A 19 5.24 15.70 8.62
C LYS A 19 5.38 14.50 7.67
N ASN A 20 5.25 14.72 6.37
CA ASN A 20 5.45 13.66 5.36
C ASN A 20 6.90 13.13 5.38
N LEU A 21 7.87 14.03 5.50
CA LEU A 21 9.28 13.67 5.65
C LEU A 21 9.54 12.88 6.94
N ALA A 22 8.90 13.25 8.06
CA ALA A 22 9.00 12.51 9.32
C ALA A 22 8.42 11.09 9.19
N ASN A 23 7.26 10.94 8.56
CA ASN A 23 6.64 9.63 8.34
C ASN A 23 7.52 8.70 7.50
N MET A 24 8.13 9.22 6.41
CA MET A 24 9.06 8.44 5.59
C MET A 24 10.34 8.08 6.33
N LYS A 25 10.87 9.00 7.14
CA LYS A 25 12.05 8.76 8.00
C LYS A 25 11.78 7.64 9.01
N VAL A 26 10.58 7.58 9.58
CA VAL A 26 10.20 6.51 10.52
C VAL A 26 10.21 5.15 9.81
N ILE A 27 9.59 5.04 8.63
CA ILE A 27 9.55 3.78 7.88
C ILE A 27 10.97 3.32 7.51
N TYR A 28 11.82 4.23 7.02
CA TYR A 28 13.21 3.90 6.69
C TYR A 28 14.00 3.44 7.91
N ASN A 29 13.91 4.17 9.02
CA ASN A 29 14.67 3.86 10.23
C ASN A 29 14.20 2.55 10.90
N THR A 30 12.93 2.18 10.72
CA THR A 30 12.33 0.97 11.31
C THR A 30 12.53 -0.27 10.45
N LEU A 31 12.32 -0.19 9.13
CA LEU A 31 12.31 -1.37 8.26
C LEU A 31 13.58 -1.50 7.41
N PHE A 32 14.13 -0.39 6.91
CA PHE A 32 15.15 -0.41 5.85
C PHE A 32 16.57 -0.07 6.32
N LYS A 33 16.75 0.44 7.55
CA LYS A 33 18.05 0.89 8.06
C LYS A 33 18.99 -0.23 8.51
N ARG A 34 18.46 -1.29 9.13
CA ARG A 34 19.27 -2.45 9.57
C ARG A 34 19.06 -3.62 8.60
N THR A 35 20.14 -4.24 8.15
CA THR A 35 20.09 -5.34 7.18
C THR A 35 19.32 -6.55 7.69
N SER A 36 19.41 -6.85 8.99
CA SER A 36 18.66 -7.94 9.63
C SER A 36 17.15 -7.72 9.64
N THR A 37 16.68 -6.51 10.00
CA THR A 37 15.24 -6.17 9.97
C THR A 37 14.72 -6.07 8.54
N TYR A 38 15.56 -5.59 7.63
CA TYR A 38 15.23 -5.51 6.21
C TYR A 38 15.01 -6.89 5.59
N ALA A 39 15.87 -7.87 5.87
CA ALA A 39 15.70 -9.23 5.37
C ALA A 39 14.38 -9.86 5.84
N VAL A 40 14.04 -9.71 7.13
CA VAL A 40 12.76 -10.18 7.68
C VAL A 40 11.58 -9.50 7.01
N ALA A 41 11.66 -8.18 6.79
CA ALA A 41 10.62 -7.43 6.11
C ALA A 41 10.40 -7.92 4.66
N ILE A 42 11.48 -8.21 3.91
CA ILE A 42 11.38 -8.78 2.57
C ILE A 42 10.68 -10.14 2.60
N ILE A 43 11.16 -11.07 3.45
CA ILE A 43 10.60 -12.43 3.51
C ILE A 43 9.11 -12.39 3.87
N ALA A 44 8.74 -11.62 4.89
CA ALA A 44 7.35 -11.45 5.27
C ALA A 44 6.52 -10.84 4.14
N SER A 45 7.01 -9.77 3.52
CA SER A 45 6.29 -9.11 2.42
C SER A 45 6.11 -10.02 1.21
N ALA A 46 7.14 -10.80 0.85
CA ALA A 46 7.09 -11.75 -0.26
C ALA A 46 6.04 -12.83 -0.03
N PHE A 47 5.95 -13.38 1.19
CA PHE A 47 4.96 -14.40 1.53
C PHE A 47 3.51 -13.90 1.35
N PHE A 48 3.21 -12.69 1.85
CA PHE A 48 1.89 -12.09 1.66
C PHE A 48 1.64 -11.67 0.21
N PHE A 49 2.68 -11.17 -0.47
CA PHE A 49 2.59 -10.72 -1.85
C PHE A 49 2.30 -11.87 -2.81
N GLU A 50 2.93 -13.03 -2.63
CA GLU A 50 2.65 -14.24 -3.41
C GLU A 50 1.16 -14.60 -3.35
N ARG A 51 0.61 -14.71 -2.14
CA ARG A 51 -0.82 -15.06 -1.95
C ARG A 51 -1.77 -14.02 -2.52
N ALA A 52 -1.44 -12.74 -2.35
CA ALA A 52 -2.25 -11.64 -2.86
C ALA A 52 -2.22 -11.59 -4.40
N LEU A 53 -1.03 -11.74 -5.00
CA LEU A 53 -0.87 -11.74 -6.45
C LEU A 53 -1.56 -12.93 -7.10
N ASP A 54 -1.45 -14.13 -6.53
CA ASP A 54 -2.11 -15.33 -7.04
C ASP A 54 -3.62 -15.09 -7.20
N VAL A 55 -4.30 -14.71 -6.12
CA VAL A 55 -5.74 -14.42 -6.14
C VAL A 55 -6.09 -13.27 -7.08
N THR A 56 -5.31 -12.19 -7.03
CA THR A 56 -5.56 -11.00 -7.85
C THR A 56 -5.39 -11.30 -9.33
N SER A 57 -4.35 -12.05 -9.70
CA SER A 57 -4.06 -12.42 -11.09
C SER A 57 -5.16 -13.31 -11.68
N VAL A 58 -5.65 -14.29 -10.91
CA VAL A 58 -6.79 -15.12 -11.29
C VAL A 58 -8.03 -14.26 -11.47
N ALA A 59 -8.36 -13.38 -10.52
CA ALA A 59 -9.53 -12.51 -10.62
C ALA A 59 -9.49 -11.58 -11.85
N ILE A 60 -8.31 -11.03 -12.17
CA ILE A 60 -8.12 -10.20 -13.36
C ILE A 60 -8.29 -11.06 -14.63
N PHE A 61 -7.64 -12.21 -14.69
CA PHE A 61 -7.69 -13.10 -15.85
C PHE A 61 -9.11 -13.58 -16.15
N GLU A 62 -9.82 -14.01 -15.11
CA GLU A 62 -11.21 -14.44 -15.19
C GLU A 62 -12.13 -13.26 -15.54
N GLY A 63 -11.84 -12.07 -15.02
CA GLY A 63 -12.56 -10.84 -15.34
C GLY A 63 -12.47 -10.45 -16.82
N ILE A 64 -11.30 -10.63 -17.42
CA ILE A 64 -11.04 -10.34 -18.84
C ILE A 64 -11.65 -11.42 -19.75
N ASN A 65 -11.65 -12.69 -19.32
CA ASN A 65 -12.06 -13.83 -20.14
C ASN A 65 -13.45 -14.38 -19.78
N LYS A 66 -14.32 -13.55 -19.19
CA LYS A 66 -15.70 -13.93 -18.86
C LYS A 66 -16.43 -14.50 -20.06
N GLY A 67 -17.07 -15.65 -19.87
CA GLY A 67 -17.87 -16.34 -20.88
C GLY A 67 -17.05 -17.19 -21.86
N LYS A 68 -15.71 -17.13 -21.80
CA LYS A 68 -14.82 -18.00 -22.58
C LYS A 68 -14.22 -19.15 -21.75
N LEU A 69 -14.18 -18.98 -20.43
CA LEU A 69 -13.57 -19.97 -19.55
C LEU A 69 -14.48 -21.19 -19.38
N TRP A 70 -13.86 -22.36 -19.26
CA TRP A 70 -14.58 -23.62 -19.03
C TRP A 70 -15.53 -23.52 -17.85
N LYS A 71 -15.09 -22.94 -16.73
CA LYS A 71 -15.92 -22.71 -15.53
C LYS A 71 -17.21 -21.92 -15.77
N ASP A 72 -17.27 -21.08 -16.81
CA ASP A 72 -18.45 -20.28 -17.15
C ASP A 72 -19.43 -21.06 -18.05
N ILE A 73 -18.93 -22.01 -18.85
CA ILE A 73 -19.72 -22.82 -19.80
C ILE A 73 -20.02 -24.24 -19.29
N LYS A 74 -19.37 -24.67 -18.21
CA LYS A 74 -19.45 -26.03 -17.64
C LYS A 74 -20.87 -26.47 -17.34
N GLY A 75 -21.71 -25.56 -16.82
CA GLY A 75 -23.12 -25.86 -16.51
C GLY A 75 -24.02 -26.15 -17.71
N LYS A 76 -23.49 -26.14 -18.94
CA LYS A 76 -24.20 -26.58 -20.15
C LYS A 76 -23.90 -28.04 -20.52
N TYR A 77 -22.87 -28.63 -19.92
CA TYR A 77 -22.30 -29.93 -20.30
C TYR A 77 -22.20 -30.92 -19.13
N GLU A 78 -22.55 -30.47 -17.92
CA GLU A 78 -22.85 -31.25 -16.73
C GLU A 78 -24.31 -31.00 -16.34
#